data_AF-W2MJA6-F1
#
_entry.id   AF-W2MJA6-F1
#
_cell.length_a   1.000
_cell.length_b   1.000
_cell.length_c   1.000
_cell.angle_alpha   90.00
_cell.angle_beta   90.00
_cell.angle_gamma   90.00
#
_symmetry.space_group_name_H-M   'P 1'
#
loop_
_entity.id
_entity.type
_entity.pdbx_description
1 polymer ?
#
loop_
_entity_poly.entity_id
_entity_poly.type
_entity_poly.pdbx_seq_one_letter_code
_entity_poly.pdbx_strand_id
1 'polypeptide(L)'
;MSTANPDSSSAVTTGASIQNRDDGALNSDLEGEGEDSDDWCIEDEGLYPGLYRGGYGPTEAVLEAADSPLSLFFFFTPRRLWRRIATESNRYYHQHLNERVDRIFDTRVEDNEELTKGKKCFSRRRRST
;
A
#
# COMPACT_ATOMS: atom_id res chain seq x y z
N MET A 1 40.53 23.78 40.84
CA MET A 1 39.08 24.08 40.99
C MET A 1 38.45 23.82 39.63
N SER A 2 38.38 22.59 39.13
CA SER A 2 37.50 21.46 39.51
C SER A 2 36.03 21.82 39.53
N THR A 3 35.40 21.81 38.35
CA THR A 3 33.98 21.51 38.18
C THR A 3 33.88 20.02 37.84
N ALA A 4 33.79 19.20 38.88
CA ALA A 4 33.47 17.79 38.75
C ALA A 4 31.97 17.66 38.46
N ASN A 5 31.63 17.13 37.28
CA ASN A 5 30.34 16.49 37.07
C ASN A 5 30.47 15.05 37.59
N PRO A 6 29.66 14.62 38.56
CA PRO A 6 29.60 13.23 38.99
C PRO A 6 28.66 12.42 38.09
N ASP A 7 29.20 11.27 37.68
CA ASP A 7 28.54 9.97 37.62
C ASP A 7 27.35 9.78 36.67
N SER A 8 27.63 9.02 35.61
CA SER A 8 26.78 7.88 35.28
C SER A 8 27.68 6.70 34.94
N SER A 9 27.83 5.83 35.94
CA SER A 9 28.49 4.54 35.84
C SER A 9 27.43 3.43 35.88
N SER A 10 27.68 2.39 35.07
CA SER A 10 27.05 1.06 35.10
C SER A 10 25.59 1.00 34.65
N ALA A 11 25.08 0.03 33.92
CA ALA A 11 25.53 -1.20 33.27
C ALA A 11 24.48 -1.42 32.14
N VAL A 12 24.57 -2.31 31.16
CA VAL A 12 25.17 -3.63 31.11
C VAL A 12 25.35 -3.92 29.62
N THR A 13 26.49 -4.49 29.27
CA THR A 13 26.62 -5.20 28.01
C THR A 13 25.74 -6.44 28.10
N THR A 14 24.77 -6.58 27.22
CA THR A 14 24.22 -7.89 26.88
C THR A 14 24.29 -7.97 25.37
N GLY A 15 25.22 -8.81 24.93
CA GLY A 15 25.58 -8.95 23.54
C GLY A 15 24.42 -9.46 22.71
N ALA A 16 24.19 -8.77 21.60
CA ALA A 16 24.02 -9.42 20.33
C ALA A 16 25.04 -8.77 19.41
N SER A 17 26.24 -9.36 19.35
CA SER A 17 27.18 -9.10 18.28
C SER A 17 26.42 -9.36 16.99
N ILE A 18 26.10 -8.30 16.24
CA ILE A 18 25.50 -8.45 14.90
C ILE A 18 26.58 -9.10 14.07
N GLN A 19 26.46 -10.42 13.97
CA GLN A 19 27.27 -11.26 13.12
C GLN A 19 27.19 -10.69 11.71
N ASN A 20 28.37 -10.62 11.10
CA ASN A 20 28.67 -10.24 9.73
C ASN A 20 27.44 -10.34 8.82
N ARG A 21 27.01 -9.19 8.28
CA ARG A 21 26.03 -9.18 7.19
C ARG A 21 26.66 -9.96 6.04
N ASP A 22 26.10 -11.13 5.75
CA ASP A 22 26.35 -11.86 4.53
C ASP A 22 25.65 -11.09 3.40
N ASP A 23 26.41 -10.22 2.75
CA ASP A 23 26.01 -9.41 1.60
C ASP A 23 26.11 -10.20 0.27
N GLY A 24 26.46 -11.49 0.34
CA GLY A 24 26.58 -12.36 -0.83
C GLY A 24 25.26 -12.85 -1.42
N ALA A 25 24.15 -12.77 -0.67
CA ALA A 25 22.86 -13.34 -1.10
C ALA A 25 22.14 -12.53 -2.19
N LEU A 26 22.59 -11.32 -2.52
CA LEU A 26 21.93 -10.48 -3.53
C LEU A 26 22.52 -10.61 -4.93
N ASN A 27 23.58 -11.40 -5.10
CA ASN A 27 24.35 -11.45 -6.36
C ASN A 27 24.09 -12.72 -7.17
N SER A 28 23.29 -13.69 -6.67
CA SER A 28 23.09 -14.99 -7.32
C SER A 28 21.97 -15.02 -8.35
N ASP A 29 21.07 -14.04 -8.36
CA ASP A 29 19.79 -14.14 -9.08
C ASP A 29 19.75 -13.34 -10.40
N LEU A 30 20.91 -12.87 -10.89
CA LEU A 30 21.00 -12.10 -12.14
C LEU A 30 21.39 -12.90 -13.38
N GLU A 31 21.57 -14.22 -13.27
CA GLU A 31 21.73 -15.10 -14.44
C GLU A 31 20.53 -16.04 -14.57
N GLY A 32 19.34 -15.45 -14.63
CA GLY A 32 18.23 -16.08 -15.31
C GLY A 32 18.41 -15.82 -16.80
N GLU A 33 18.88 -16.82 -17.53
CA GLU A 33 18.77 -16.84 -18.99
C GLU A 33 17.29 -16.57 -19.30
N GLY A 34 17.02 -15.36 -19.80
CA GLY A 34 15.73 -15.00 -20.35
C GLY A 34 15.56 -15.81 -21.61
N GLU A 35 15.13 -17.05 -21.47
CA GLU A 35 14.41 -17.72 -22.53
C GLU A 35 13.18 -16.86 -22.76
N ASP A 36 13.28 -16.02 -23.79
CA ASP A 36 12.16 -15.34 -24.40
C ASP A 36 11.15 -16.43 -24.72
N SER A 37 10.18 -16.62 -23.83
CA SER A 37 9.16 -17.64 -24.00
C SER A 37 8.26 -17.17 -25.14
N ASP A 38 8.63 -17.51 -26.38
CA ASP A 38 7.78 -17.38 -27.56
C ASP A 38 6.55 -18.32 -27.51
N ASP A 39 6.41 -19.10 -26.44
CA ASP A 39 5.32 -20.02 -26.14
C ASP A 39 4.02 -19.35 -25.62
N TRP A 40 3.93 -18.01 -25.64
CA TRP A 40 2.64 -17.33 -25.41
C TRP A 40 1.71 -17.38 -26.62
N CYS A 41 2.20 -17.82 -27.78
CA CYS A 41 1.37 -18.09 -28.95
C CYS A 41 0.73 -19.47 -28.80
N ILE A 42 -0.46 -19.52 -28.21
CA ILE A 42 -1.32 -20.70 -28.24
C ILE A 42 -1.75 -20.93 -29.70
N GLU A 43 -0.89 -21.52 -30.51
CA GLU A 43 -1.21 -22.07 -31.83
C GLU A 43 -1.56 -23.55 -31.71
N ASP A 44 -2.36 -23.92 -30.71
CA ASP A 44 -2.95 -25.26 -30.69
C ASP A 44 -4.38 -25.19 -31.23
N GLU A 45 -4.49 -25.43 -32.53
CA GLU A 45 -5.73 -25.56 -33.31
C GLU A 45 -6.67 -26.68 -32.80
N GLY A 46 -6.30 -27.40 -31.73
CA GLY A 46 -7.08 -28.45 -31.09
C GLY A 46 -7.36 -28.30 -29.59
N LEU A 47 -6.74 -27.35 -28.86
CA LEU A 47 -6.79 -27.34 -27.39
C LEU A 47 -8.13 -26.84 -26.81
N TYR A 48 -8.86 -26.04 -27.58
CA TYR A 48 -10.15 -25.45 -27.15
C TYR A 48 -11.23 -25.63 -28.23
N PRO A 49 -11.90 -26.79 -28.28
CA PRO A 49 -13.02 -26.99 -29.20
C PRO A 49 -14.13 -25.97 -28.90
N GLY A 50 -14.48 -25.15 -29.90
CA GLY A 50 -15.46 -24.07 -29.78
C GLY A 50 -14.88 -22.66 -29.70
N LEU A 51 -13.56 -22.50 -29.78
CA LEU A 51 -12.94 -21.18 -29.91
C LEU A 51 -13.32 -20.51 -31.23
N TYR A 52 -13.44 -19.18 -31.21
CA TYR A 52 -14.16 -18.42 -32.22
C TYR A 52 -13.67 -18.56 -33.67
N ARG A 53 -12.44 -18.91 -34.07
CA ARG A 53 -11.94 -19.03 -35.47
C ARG A 53 -12.22 -17.90 -36.50
N GLY A 54 -13.11 -16.95 -36.26
CA GLY A 54 -13.36 -15.82 -37.16
C GLY A 54 -12.28 -14.76 -37.09
N GLY A 55 -12.41 -13.69 -37.88
CA GLY A 55 -11.47 -12.57 -37.82
C GLY A 55 -11.43 -11.95 -36.43
N TYR A 56 -10.22 -11.83 -35.88
CA TYR A 56 -9.95 -11.15 -34.62
C TYR A 56 -9.36 -9.77 -34.90
N GLY A 57 -9.73 -8.78 -34.10
CA GLY A 57 -9.14 -7.45 -34.20
C GLY A 57 -10.03 -6.36 -33.63
N PRO A 58 -9.49 -5.15 -33.48
CA PRO A 58 -10.27 -3.98 -33.12
C PRO A 58 -11.37 -3.74 -34.14
N THR A 59 -12.54 -3.32 -33.67
CA THR A 59 -13.62 -2.87 -34.54
C THR A 59 -13.22 -1.56 -35.23
N GLU A 60 -13.76 -1.26 -36.41
CA GLU A 60 -13.49 -0.01 -37.13
C GLU A 60 -13.67 1.25 -36.25
N ALA A 61 -14.71 1.27 -35.41
CA ALA A 61 -14.96 2.37 -34.47
C ALA A 61 -13.85 2.53 -33.40
N VAL A 62 -13.17 1.45 -33.03
CA VAL A 62 -12.02 1.48 -32.12
C VAL A 62 -10.79 1.99 -32.85
N LEU A 63 -10.61 1.59 -34.12
CA LEU A 63 -9.51 2.07 -34.96
C LEU A 63 -9.60 3.58 -35.19
N GLU A 64 -10.80 4.13 -35.44
CA GLU A 64 -11.01 5.58 -35.56
C GLU A 64 -10.63 6.33 -34.27
N ALA A 65 -10.87 5.73 -33.10
CA ALA A 65 -10.49 6.31 -31.81
C ALA A 65 -9.02 6.06 -31.42
N ALA A 66 -8.30 5.19 -32.14
CA ALA A 66 -6.96 4.73 -31.77
C ALA A 66 -5.88 5.81 -32.03
N ASP A 67 -6.13 6.76 -32.92
CA ASP A 67 -5.22 7.88 -33.23
C ASP A 67 -4.87 8.72 -32.00
N SER A 68 -5.74 8.73 -31.00
CA SER A 68 -5.49 9.38 -29.71
C SER A 68 -5.71 8.40 -28.56
N PRO A 69 -4.70 8.14 -27.72
CA PRO A 69 -4.86 7.24 -26.57
C PRO A 69 -5.96 7.73 -25.60
N LEU A 70 -6.21 9.04 -25.58
CA LEU A 70 -7.28 9.64 -24.78
C LEU A 70 -8.67 9.40 -25.38
N SER A 71 -8.80 9.42 -26.71
CA SER A 71 -10.06 9.09 -27.39
C SER A 71 -10.41 7.62 -27.16
N LEU A 72 -9.43 6.73 -27.32
CA LEU A 72 -9.57 5.30 -27.02
C LEU A 72 -9.98 5.05 -25.56
N PHE A 73 -9.38 5.78 -24.61
CA PHE A 73 -9.75 5.70 -23.21
C PHE A 73 -11.24 6.08 -22.99
N PHE A 74 -11.72 7.15 -23.62
CA PHE A 74 -13.13 7.57 -23.49
C PHE A 74 -14.10 6.69 -24.27
N PHE A 75 -13.65 6.00 -25.31
CA PHE A 75 -14.43 4.97 -25.99
C PHE A 75 -14.84 3.86 -25.01
N PHE A 76 -13.89 3.39 -24.18
CA PHE A 76 -14.17 2.38 -23.15
C PHE A 76 -14.74 2.93 -21.85
N THR A 77 -14.58 4.22 -21.59
CA THR A 77 -15.06 4.88 -20.36
C THR A 77 -16.09 5.98 -20.64
N PRO A 78 -17.34 5.63 -21.03
CA PRO A 78 -18.36 6.62 -21.34
C PRO A 78 -18.64 7.56 -20.17
N ARG A 79 -18.99 8.83 -20.45
CA ARG A 79 -19.36 9.83 -19.42
C ARG A 79 -20.43 9.36 -18.44
N ARG A 80 -21.30 8.43 -18.84
CA ARG A 80 -22.32 7.83 -17.98
C ARG A 80 -21.71 6.96 -16.87
N LEU A 81 -20.63 6.24 -17.16
CA LEU A 81 -19.89 5.44 -16.18
C LEU A 81 -19.38 6.34 -15.06
N TRP A 82 -18.68 7.42 -15.40
CA TRP A 82 -18.15 8.38 -14.43
C TRP A 82 -19.21 9.02 -13.54
N ARG A 83 -20.38 9.35 -14.11
CA ARG A 83 -21.52 9.84 -13.32
C ARG A 83 -22.01 8.81 -12.30
N ARG A 84 -22.06 7.54 -12.68
CA ARG A 84 -22.45 6.45 -11.76
C ARG A 84 -21.40 6.25 -10.67
N ILE A 85 -20.12 6.23 -11.04
CA ILE A 85 -19.01 6.13 -10.09
C ILE A 85 -19.10 7.27 -9.07
N ALA A 86 -19.22 8.52 -9.52
CA ALA A 86 -19.35 9.66 -8.61
C ALA A 86 -20.58 9.53 -7.68
N THR A 87 -21.72 9.08 -8.21
CA THR A 87 -22.94 8.89 -7.41
C THR A 87 -22.76 7.83 -6.33
N GLU A 88 -22.24 6.66 -6.69
CA GLU A 88 -22.03 5.56 -5.74
C GLU A 88 -20.90 5.85 -4.75
N SER A 89 -19.81 6.50 -5.18
CA SER A 89 -18.74 6.94 -4.28
C SER A 89 -19.24 7.94 -3.25
N ASN A 90 -20.07 8.90 -3.67
CA ASN A 90 -20.69 9.86 -2.75
C ASN A 90 -21.66 9.16 -1.79
N ARG A 91 -22.48 8.24 -2.30
CA ARG A 91 -23.40 7.44 -1.48
C ARG A 91 -22.64 6.64 -0.42
N TYR A 92 -21.57 5.96 -0.82
CA TYR A 92 -20.69 5.22 0.08
C TYR A 92 -20.06 6.14 1.13
N TYR A 93 -19.56 7.31 0.72
CA TYR A 93 -18.99 8.30 1.64
C TYR A 93 -20.00 8.70 2.72
N HIS A 94 -21.23 9.04 2.34
CA HIS A 94 -22.27 9.44 3.29
C HIS A 94 -22.71 8.31 4.22
N GLN A 95 -22.77 7.07 3.72
CA GLN A 95 -23.11 5.91 4.55
C GLN A 95 -22.09 5.66 5.67
N HIS A 96 -20.81 5.86 5.38
CA HIS A 96 -19.71 5.55 6.32
C HIS A 96 -19.16 6.78 7.04
N LEU A 97 -19.80 7.95 6.87
CA LEU A 97 -19.31 9.19 7.45
C LEU A 97 -19.30 9.11 8.98
N ASN A 98 -20.44 8.73 9.58
CA ASN A 98 -20.59 8.67 11.03
C ASN A 98 -19.61 7.66 11.64
N GLU A 99 -19.55 6.45 11.10
CA GLU A 99 -18.62 5.40 11.59
C GLU A 99 -17.15 5.84 11.56
N ARG A 100 -16.76 6.60 10.51
CA ARG A 100 -15.40 7.16 10.43
C ARG A 100 -15.19 8.24 11.47
N VAL A 101 -16.18 9.10 11.67
CA VAL A 101 -16.15 10.16 12.67
C VAL A 101 -16.05 9.58 14.08
N ASP A 102 -16.87 8.58 14.40
CA ASP A 102 -16.87 7.89 15.69
C ASP A 102 -15.51 7.25 15.96
N ARG A 103 -14.94 6.53 14.99
CA ARG A 103 -13.60 5.96 15.10
C ARG A 103 -12.52 7.01 15.40
N ILE A 104 -12.60 8.17 14.76
CA ILE A 104 -11.65 9.28 14.99
C ILE A 104 -11.84 9.86 16.41
N PHE A 105 -13.08 9.97 16.87
CA PHE A 105 -13.37 10.45 18.22
C PHE A 105 -12.85 9.46 19.28
N ASP A 106 -13.12 8.17 19.13
CA ASP A 106 -12.68 7.15 20.08
C ASP A 106 -11.16 7.15 20.24
N THR A 107 -10.40 7.16 19.13
CA THR A 107 -8.93 7.25 19.17
C THR A 107 -8.45 8.51 19.90
N ARG A 108 -9.10 9.67 19.65
CA ARG A 108 -8.73 10.93 20.33
C ARG A 108 -9.04 10.90 21.83
N VAL A 109 -10.10 10.20 22.23
CA VAL A 109 -10.48 10.04 23.64
C VAL A 109 -9.43 9.19 24.36
N GLU A 110 -8.99 8.08 23.75
CA GLU A 110 -7.94 7.21 24.30
C GLU A 110 -6.63 7.97 24.51
N ASP A 111 -6.16 8.68 23.48
CA ASP A 111 -4.95 9.51 23.57
C ASP A 111 -5.05 10.55 24.70
N ASN A 112 -6.22 11.20 24.83
CA ASN A 112 -6.44 12.19 25.89
C ASN A 112 -6.44 11.55 27.27
N GLU A 113 -7.09 10.39 27.42
CA GLU A 113 -7.15 9.64 28.66
C GLU A 113 -5.76 9.18 29.10
N GLU A 114 -4.94 8.64 28.19
CA GLU A 114 -3.55 8.25 28.45
C GLU A 114 -2.71 9.45 28.93
N LEU A 115 -2.81 10.59 28.24
CA LEU A 115 -2.15 11.83 28.65
C LEU A 115 -2.58 12.29 30.05
N THR A 116 -3.87 12.16 30.41
CA THR A 116 -4.35 12.54 31.74
C THR A 116 -3.91 11.56 32.84
N LYS A 117 -3.87 10.25 32.55
CA LYS A 117 -3.35 9.21 33.46
C LYS A 117 -1.86 9.40 33.72
N GLY A 118 -1.08 9.68 32.68
CA GLY A 118 0.35 10.01 32.77
C GLY A 118 0.61 11.25 33.63
N LYS A 119 -0.14 12.34 33.42
CA LYS A 119 -0.06 13.56 34.24
C LYS A 119 -0.42 13.30 35.71
N LYS A 120 -1.47 12.50 35.99
CA LYS A 120 -1.84 12.10 37.36
C LYS A 120 -0.74 11.27 38.02
N CYS A 121 -0.17 10.30 37.31
CA CYS A 121 0.95 9.49 37.80
C CYS A 121 2.19 10.35 38.12
N PHE A 122 2.51 11.30 37.25
CA PHE A 122 3.61 12.24 37.42
C PHE A 122 3.38 13.22 38.60
N SER A 123 2.14 13.69 38.79
CA SER A 123 1.79 14.59 39.90
C SER A 123 1.77 13.93 41.28
N ARG A 124 1.49 12.61 41.34
CA ARG A 124 1.55 11.82 42.60
C ARG A 124 2.98 11.55 43.04
N ARG A 125 3.90 11.28 42.09
CA ARG A 125 5.31 11.02 42.38
C ARG A 125 6.05 12.26 42.92
N ARG A 126 5.59 13.48 42.62
CA ARG A 126 6.19 14.73 43.12
C ARG A 126 5.71 15.20 44.50
N ARG A 127 4.78 14.49 45.15
CA ARG A 127 4.15 14.92 46.42
C ARG A 127 4.58 14.12 47.65
N SER A 128 5.71 13.41 47.54
CA SER A 128 6.32 12.61 48.62
C SER A 128 7.75 13.09 48.87
N THR A 129 7.87 14.26 49.50
CA THR A 129 9.05 14.72 50.26
C THR A 129 8.54 15.64 51.35
#